data_AF-A0A556M9L4-F1
#
_entry.id   AF-A0A556M9L4-F1
#
_cell.length_a   1.000
_cell.length_b   1.000
_cell.length_c   1.000
_cell.angle_alpha   90.00
_cell.angle_beta   90.00
_cell.angle_gamma   90.00
#
_symmetry.space_group_name_H-M   'P 1'
#
loop_
_entity.id
_entity.type
_entity.pdbx_description
1 polymer ?
#
loop_
_entity_poly.entity_id
_entity_poly.type
_entity_poly.pdbx_seq_one_letter_code
_entity_poly.pdbx_strand_id
1 'polypeptide(L)'
;MKKTTTTPRDRLSARITDLLGSLRFLGACFAFILVYLLWNAGLLGLQAIEPYPFGGLELGVSIFAIFLTVTVLISQHRQRQIEKVREAVEFEINVRAESEITKILHMLEVIQKKLGIDEPDAELEQMKQNTDLENLHREAKKD
;
A
#
# COMPACT_ATOMS: atom_id res chain seq x y z
N MET A 1 2.27 24.82 1.83
CA MET A 1 2.97 23.74 2.56
C MET A 1 2.76 23.94 4.07
N LYS A 2 1.65 23.44 4.63
CA LYS A 2 1.33 23.59 6.06
C LYS A 2 2.13 22.55 6.85
N LYS A 3 2.99 23.03 7.75
CA LYS A 3 3.71 22.23 8.74
C LYS A 3 2.69 21.49 9.61
N THR A 4 2.57 20.19 9.46
CA THR A 4 1.83 19.35 10.41
C THR A 4 2.67 19.25 11.68
N THR A 5 2.22 19.97 12.70
CA THR A 5 2.66 19.82 14.08
C THR A 5 2.46 18.37 14.50
N THR A 6 3.54 17.58 14.49
CA THR A 6 3.53 16.20 14.94
C THR A 6 3.42 16.19 16.45
N THR A 7 2.19 16.11 16.93
CA THR A 7 1.87 15.87 18.33
C THR A 7 2.65 14.64 18.81
N PRO A 8 3.26 14.61 20.00
CA PRO A 8 4.03 13.46 20.49
C PRO A 8 3.25 12.13 20.46
N ARG A 9 1.91 12.19 20.49
CA ARG A 9 1.01 11.03 20.32
C ARG A 9 1.07 10.41 18.92
N ASP A 10 1.25 11.20 17.85
CA ASP A 10 1.34 10.68 16.48
C ASP A 10 2.64 9.91 16.22
N ARG A 11 3.71 10.24 16.96
CA ARG A 11 4.97 9.50 16.88
C ARG A 11 4.91 8.16 17.59
N LEU A 12 4.17 8.07 18.69
CA LEU A 12 4.00 6.81 19.43
C LEU A 12 3.12 5.84 18.65
N SER A 13 2.01 6.31 18.07
CA SER A 13 1.16 5.47 17.21
C SER A 13 1.90 5.00 15.96
N ALA A 14 2.66 5.87 15.29
CA ALA A 14 3.48 5.48 14.14
C ALA A 14 4.53 4.41 14.51
N ARG A 15 5.23 4.58 15.64
CA ARG A 15 6.21 3.58 16.11
C ARG A 15 5.57 2.27 16.52
N ILE A 16 4.39 2.30 17.14
CA ILE A 16 3.65 1.09 17.49
C ILE A 16 3.22 0.35 16.22
N THR A 17 2.71 1.05 15.21
CA THR A 17 2.36 0.46 13.90
C THR A 17 3.58 -0.14 13.21
N ASP A 18 4.72 0.54 13.22
CA ASP A 18 5.97 0.02 12.63
C ASP A 18 6.52 -1.18 13.41
N LEU A 19 6.37 -1.20 14.74
CA LEU A 19 6.79 -2.32 15.59
C LEU A 19 5.93 -3.55 15.35
N LEU A 20 4.60 -3.40 15.32
CA LEU A 20 3.64 -4.48 15.08
C LEU A 20 3.68 -5.00 13.63
N GLY A 21 4.06 -4.16 12.67
CA GLY A 21 4.23 -4.53 11.27
C GLY A 21 5.60 -5.14 10.92
N SER A 22 6.55 -5.18 11.86
CA SER A 22 7.89 -5.67 11.59
C SER A 22 8.01 -7.18 11.76
N LEU A 23 8.66 -7.86 10.80
CA LEU A 23 9.04 -9.28 10.91
C LEU A 23 9.86 -9.58 12.18
N ARG A 24 10.54 -8.57 12.75
CA ARG A 24 11.30 -8.71 14.00
C ARG A 24 10.40 -8.96 15.21
N PHE A 25 9.23 -8.34 15.26
CA PHE A 25 8.26 -8.55 16.35
C PHE A 25 7.64 -9.94 16.28
N LEU A 26 7.28 -10.39 15.07
CA LEU A 26 6.79 -11.74 14.84
C LEU A 26 7.84 -12.79 15.28
N GLY A 27 9.11 -12.59 14.92
CA GLY A 27 10.21 -13.45 15.36
C GLY A 27 10.40 -13.47 16.87
N ALA A 28 10.24 -12.33 17.55
CA ALA A 28 10.32 -12.25 19.01
C ALA A 28 9.16 -13.00 19.70
N CYS A 29 7.93 -12.86 19.20
CA CYS A 29 6.78 -13.62 19.70
C CYS A 29 6.97 -15.13 19.52
N PHE A 30 7.48 -15.55 18.36
CA PHE A 30 7.77 -16.95 18.09
C PHE A 30 8.86 -17.50 19.02
N ALA A 31 9.96 -16.76 19.19
CA ALA A 31 11.03 -17.12 20.12
C ALA A 31 10.52 -17.23 21.56
N PHE A 32 9.66 -16.30 21.99
CA PHE A 32 9.04 -16.35 23.32
C PHE A 32 8.22 -17.62 23.53
N ILE A 33 7.36 -17.98 22.58
CA ILE A 33 6.56 -19.21 22.64
C ILE A 33 7.47 -20.44 22.67
N LEU A 34 8.53 -20.46 21.86
CA LEU A 34 9.47 -21.57 21.78
C LEU A 34 10.26 -21.74 23.09
N VAL A 35 10.72 -20.64 23.69
CA VAL A 35 11.38 -20.65 25.01
C VAL A 35 10.43 -21.14 26.10
N TYR A 36 9.18 -20.67 26.11
CA TYR A 36 8.18 -21.12 27.08
C TYR A 36 7.84 -22.61 26.94
N LEU A 37 7.79 -23.11 25.71
CA LEU A 37 7.59 -24.52 25.41
C LEU A 37 8.76 -25.36 25.92
N LEU A 38 10.00 -24.95 25.66
CA LEU A 38 11.21 -25.63 26.14
C LEU A 38 11.32 -25.63 27.68
N TRP A 39 10.87 -24.54 28.33
CA TRP A 39 10.75 -24.49 29.78
C TRP A 39 9.77 -25.54 30.29
N ASN A 40 8.55 -25.56 29.76
CA ASN A 40 7.50 -26.48 30.25
C ASN A 40 7.71 -27.94 29.84
N ALA A 41 8.48 -28.18 28.77
CA ALA A 41 8.92 -29.53 28.38
C ALA A 41 10.01 -30.11 29.32
N GLY A 42 10.47 -29.34 30.31
CA GLY A 42 11.47 -29.80 31.28
C GLY A 42 12.92 -29.81 30.75
N LEU A 43 13.17 -29.34 29.53
CA LEU A 43 14.51 -29.26 28.95
C LEU A 43 15.42 -28.23 29.65
N LEU A 44 14.83 -27.29 30.40
CA LEU A 44 15.55 -26.27 31.15
C LEU A 44 15.79 -26.65 32.63
N GLY A 45 15.40 -27.86 33.07
CA GLY A 45 15.60 -28.32 34.46
C GLY A 45 14.73 -27.59 35.50
N LEU A 46 13.71 -26.85 35.05
CA LEU A 46 12.76 -26.10 35.87
C LEU A 46 11.47 -26.90 36.04
N GLN A 47 10.78 -26.71 37.16
CA GLN A 47 9.51 -27.38 37.43
C GLN A 47 8.48 -26.97 36.37
N ALA A 48 7.82 -27.96 35.75
CA ALA A 48 6.78 -27.70 34.76
C ALA A 48 5.65 -26.89 35.42
N ILE A 49 5.33 -25.74 34.82
CA ILE A 49 4.29 -24.83 35.33
C ILE A 49 2.92 -25.41 35.01
N GLU A 50 2.76 -26.00 33.83
CA GLU A 50 1.50 -26.54 33.34
C GLU A 50 1.69 -27.93 32.69
N PRO A 51 0.87 -28.94 33.04
CA PRO A 51 0.89 -30.23 32.38
C PRO A 51 0.53 -30.10 30.89
N TYR A 52 1.11 -30.98 30.06
CA TYR A 52 0.64 -31.16 28.70
C TYR A 52 -0.87 -31.48 28.74
N PRO A 53 -1.74 -30.76 28.00
CA PRO A 53 -1.48 -30.05 26.74
C PRO A 53 -1.32 -28.50 26.78
N PHE A 54 -0.84 -27.89 27.88
CA PHE A 54 -0.55 -26.43 27.97
C PHE A 54 -1.74 -25.49 27.67
N GLY A 55 -2.90 -25.78 28.29
CA GLY A 55 -4.15 -25.05 28.00
C GLY A 55 -4.06 -23.53 28.24
N GLY A 56 -3.33 -23.07 29.26
CA GLY A 56 -3.15 -21.64 29.54
C GLY A 56 -2.39 -20.90 28.45
N LEU A 57 -1.35 -21.50 27.88
CA LEU A 57 -0.61 -20.92 26.76
C LEU A 57 -1.47 -20.86 25.50
N GLU A 58 -2.19 -21.93 25.19
CA GLU A 58 -3.04 -22.00 24.00
C GLU A 58 -4.12 -20.90 24.02
N LEU A 59 -4.79 -20.73 25.17
CA LEU A 59 -5.78 -19.68 25.35
C LEU A 59 -5.16 -18.28 25.22
N GLY A 60 -4.03 -18.03 25.88
CA GLY A 60 -3.36 -16.73 25.81
C GLY A 60 -2.91 -16.36 24.39
N VAL A 61 -2.31 -17.32 23.67
CA VAL A 61 -1.85 -17.13 22.29
C VAL A 61 -3.02 -16.89 21.34
N SER A 62 -4.15 -17.59 21.52
CA SER A 62 -5.32 -17.40 20.66
C SER A 62 -5.90 -15.99 20.75
N ILE A 63 -6.06 -15.45 21.96
CA ILE A 63 -6.55 -14.09 22.20
C ILE A 63 -5.57 -13.06 21.62
N PHE A 64 -4.27 -13.28 21.83
CA PHE A 64 -3.22 -12.43 21.28
C PHE A 64 -3.24 -12.43 19.74
N ALA A 65 -3.46 -13.57 19.11
CA ALA A 65 -3.57 -13.70 17.65
C ALA A 65 -4.79 -12.95 17.08
N ILE A 66 -5.94 -12.99 17.77
CA ILE A 66 -7.13 -12.20 17.38
C ILE A 66 -6.80 -10.70 17.42
N PHE A 67 -6.15 -10.24 18.50
CA PHE A 67 -5.75 -8.84 18.63
C PHE A 67 -4.79 -8.39 17.52
N LEU A 68 -3.81 -9.22 17.18
CA LEU A 68 -2.91 -8.96 16.05
C LEU A 68 -3.67 -8.88 14.73
N THR A 69 -4.56 -9.82 14.46
CA THR A 69 -5.35 -9.88 13.22
C THR A 69 -6.19 -8.62 13.05
N VAL A 70 -6.88 -8.18 14.09
CA VAL A 70 -7.68 -6.94 14.06
C VAL A 70 -6.79 -5.72 13.83
N THR A 71 -5.65 -5.64 14.52
CA THR A 71 -4.69 -4.54 14.36
C THR A 71 -4.13 -4.46 12.94
N VAL A 72 -3.77 -5.60 12.36
CA VAL A 72 -3.34 -5.73 10.98
C VAL A 72 -4.46 -5.32 10.03
N LEU A 73 -5.69 -5.77 10.26
CA LEU A 73 -6.84 -5.45 9.41
C LEU A 73 -7.14 -3.95 9.39
N ILE A 74 -7.06 -3.27 10.55
CA ILE A 74 -7.22 -1.82 10.65
C ILE A 74 -6.10 -1.11 9.87
N SER A 75 -4.86 -1.57 10.01
CA SER A 75 -3.70 -1.00 9.32
C SER A 75 -3.81 -1.16 7.80
N GLN A 76 -4.21 -2.35 7.35
CA GLN A 76 -4.49 -2.65 5.95
C GLN A 76 -5.67 -1.83 5.41
N HIS A 77 -6.75 -1.68 6.17
CA HIS A 77 -7.87 -0.84 5.76
C HIS A 77 -7.43 0.61 5.54
N ARG A 78 -6.63 1.17 6.45
CA ARG A 78 -6.08 2.53 6.31
C ARG A 78 -5.17 2.66 5.08
N GLN A 79 -4.28 1.70 4.84
CA GLN A 79 -3.41 1.69 3.67
C GLN A 79 -4.20 1.65 2.37
N ARG A 80 -5.22 0.79 2.26
CA ARG A 80 -6.10 0.72 1.09
C ARG A 80 -6.81 2.03 0.78
N GLN A 81 -7.27 2.78 1.80
CA GLN A 81 -7.90 4.08 1.55
C GLN A 81 -6.91 5.11 1.01
N ILE A 82 -5.67 5.10 1.52
CA ILE A 82 -4.60 5.98 1.02
C ILE A 82 -4.22 5.61 -0.42
N GLU A 83 -4.08 4.32 -0.70
CA GLU A 83 -3.80 3.80 -2.04
C GLU A 83 -4.87 4.19 -3.05
N LYS A 84 -6.15 4.06 -2.71
CA LYS A 84 -7.27 4.49 -3.57
C LYS A 84 -7.21 5.97 -3.95
N VAL A 85 -6.94 6.84 -2.97
CA VAL A 85 -6.82 8.28 -3.22
C VAL A 85 -5.60 8.56 -4.10
N ARG A 86 -4.48 7.88 -3.83
CA ARG A 86 -3.26 8.02 -4.62
C ARG A 86 -3.47 7.58 -6.06
N GLU A 87 -4.13 6.44 -6.28
CA GLU A 87 -4.46 5.90 -7.60
C GLU A 87 -5.36 6.86 -8.38
N ALA A 88 -6.41 7.42 -7.74
CA ALA A 88 -7.27 8.41 -8.38
C ALA A 88 -6.50 9.68 -8.81
N VAL A 89 -5.57 10.16 -7.98
CA VAL A 89 -4.74 11.32 -8.30
C VAL A 89 -3.73 11.01 -9.41
N GLU A 90 -3.08 9.84 -9.36
CA GLU A 90 -2.15 9.40 -10.40
C GLU A 90 -2.86 9.24 -11.75
N PHE A 91 -4.08 8.69 -11.75
CA PHE A 91 -4.93 8.60 -12.94
C PHE A 91 -5.26 9.99 -13.51
N GLU A 92 -5.72 10.93 -12.68
CA GLU A 92 -6.04 12.30 -13.13
C GLU A 92 -4.82 13.02 -13.72
N ILE A 93 -3.65 12.89 -13.08
CA ILE A 93 -2.40 13.45 -13.59
C ILE A 93 -2.04 12.84 -14.94
N ASN A 94 -2.17 11.52 -15.09
CA ASN A 94 -1.84 10.83 -16.33
C ASN A 94 -2.76 11.27 -17.48
N VAL A 95 -4.07 11.30 -17.24
CA VAL A 95 -5.08 11.79 -18.20
C VAL A 95 -4.76 13.23 -18.64
N ARG A 96 -4.42 14.09 -17.68
CA ARG A 96 -4.07 15.48 -17.99
C ARG A 96 -2.78 15.58 -18.79
N ALA A 97 -1.74 14.83 -18.41
CA ALA A 97 -0.46 14.82 -19.11
C ALA A 97 -0.66 14.35 -20.56
N GLU A 98 -1.49 13.33 -20.78
CA GLU A 98 -1.81 12.85 -22.12
C GLU A 98 -2.52 13.92 -22.96
N SER A 99 -3.50 14.63 -22.40
CA SER A 99 -4.16 15.76 -23.08
C SER A 99 -3.18 16.89 -23.44
N GLU A 100 -2.26 17.23 -22.53
CA GLU A 100 -1.23 18.25 -22.76
C GLU A 100 -0.25 17.81 -23.86
N ILE A 101 0.17 16.53 -23.87
CA ILE A 101 1.01 15.95 -24.93
C ILE A 101 0.30 16.01 -26.28
N THR A 102 -0.95 15.56 -26.37
CA THR A 102 -1.71 15.57 -27.62
C THR A 102 -1.92 16.98 -28.16
N LYS A 103 -2.10 17.97 -27.28
CA LYS A 103 -2.13 19.38 -27.66
C LYS A 103 -0.78 19.85 -28.23
N ILE A 104 0.33 19.44 -27.63
CA ILE A 104 1.68 19.74 -28.15
C ILE A 104 1.87 19.08 -29.52
N LEU A 105 1.45 17.83 -29.72
CA LEU A 105 1.51 17.13 -31.01
C LEU A 105 0.73 17.90 -32.09
N HIS A 106 -0.48 18.37 -31.79
CA HIS A 106 -1.25 19.20 -32.71
C HIS A 106 -0.56 20.53 -33.04
N MET A 107 0.05 21.18 -32.04
CA MET A 107 0.81 22.41 -32.27
C MET A 107 2.05 22.17 -33.14
N LEU A 108 2.74 21.05 -32.95
CA LEU A 108 3.89 20.64 -33.76
C LEU A 108 3.47 20.35 -35.20
N GLU A 109 2.36 19.66 -35.42
CA GLU A 109 1.82 19.40 -36.76
C GLU A 109 1.49 20.71 -37.50
N VAL A 110 0.87 21.67 -36.82
CA VAL A 110 0.59 23.00 -37.38
C VAL A 110 1.88 23.71 -37.79
N ILE A 111 2.95 23.57 -37.00
CA ILE A 111 4.26 24.15 -37.31
C ILE A 111 4.90 23.44 -38.50
N GLN A 112 4.89 22.10 -38.54
CA GLN A 112 5.40 21.30 -39.66
C GLN A 112 4.73 21.70 -40.99
N LYS A 113 3.39 21.81 -41.00
CA LYS A 113 2.62 22.26 -42.16
C LYS A 113 3.02 23.66 -42.61
N LYS A 114 3.25 24.60 -41.68
CA LYS A 114 3.73 25.96 -42.01
C LYS A 114 5.15 26.00 -42.57
N LEU A 115 6.00 25.06 -42.16
CA LEU A 115 7.38 24.93 -42.65
C LEU A 115 7.48 24.14 -43.97
N GLY A 116 6.36 23.61 -44.48
CA GLY A 116 6.34 22.81 -45.71
C GLY A 116 6.95 21.41 -45.54
N ILE A 117 7.04 20.92 -44.31
CA ILE A 117 7.48 19.56 -43.99
C ILE A 117 6.23 18.69 -44.01
N ASP A 118 5.96 18.06 -45.15
CA ASP A 118 4.81 17.17 -45.35
C ASP A 118 5.33 15.72 -45.44
N GLU A 119 5.86 15.22 -44.33
CA GLU A 119 6.16 13.79 -44.20
C GLU A 119 5.00 13.09 -43.47
N PRO A 120 4.34 12.11 -44.11
CA PRO A 120 3.25 11.37 -43.47
C PRO A 120 3.80 10.48 -42.35
N ASP A 121 3.52 10.88 -41.11
CA ASP A 121 3.86 10.12 -39.90
C ASP A 121 2.61 9.37 -39.39
N ALA A 122 2.54 8.08 -39.73
CA ALA A 122 1.44 7.21 -39.30
C ALA A 122 1.44 6.96 -37.78
N GLU A 123 2.59 7.08 -37.12
CA GLU A 123 2.73 6.91 -35.67
C GLU A 123 2.16 8.13 -34.92
N LEU A 124 2.43 9.34 -35.43
CA LEU A 124 1.86 10.59 -34.92
C LEU A 124 0.32 10.61 -35.00
N GLU A 125 -0.27 10.13 -36.09
CA GLU A 125 -1.72 10.02 -36.23
C GLU A 125 -2.34 9.02 -35.23
N GLN A 126 -1.67 7.90 -34.98
CA GLN A 126 -2.12 6.93 -33.97
C GLN A 126 -2.04 7.50 -32.55
N MET A 127 -0.98 8.23 -32.22
CA MET A 127 -0.84 8.90 -30.92
C MET A 127 -1.94 9.94 -30.68
N LYS A 128 -2.45 10.59 -31.73
CA LYS A 128 -3.60 11.51 -31.62
C LYS A 128 -4.94 10.78 -31.47
N GLN A 129 -5.08 9.57 -32.00
CA GLN A 129 -6.33 8.79 -31.98
C GLN A 129 -6.55 8.01 -30.68
N ASN A 130 -5.50 7.51 -30.03
CA ASN A 130 -5.63 6.73 -28.78
C ASN A 130 -6.06 7.59 -27.57
N THR A 131 -5.99 8.91 -27.68
CA THR A 131 -6.28 9.88 -26.60
C THR A 131 -7.75 10.32 -26.55
N ASP A 132 -8.71 9.46 -26.89
CA ASP A 132 -10.14 9.73 -26.64
C ASP A 132 -10.46 9.55 -25.14
N LEU A 133 -9.78 10.37 -24.32
CA LEU A 133 -9.80 10.40 -22.86
C LEU A 133 -11.22 10.57 -22.30
N GLU A 134 -12.14 11.16 -23.08
CA GLU A 134 -13.55 11.28 -22.71
C GLU A 134 -14.26 9.92 -22.61
N ASN A 135 -13.86 8.93 -23.40
CA ASN A 135 -14.44 7.58 -23.33
C ASN A 135 -13.90 6.80 -22.12
N LEU A 136 -12.60 6.90 -21.82
CA LEU A 136 -11.99 6.30 -20.63
C LEU A 136 -12.55 6.89 -19.33
N HIS A 137 -12.76 8.22 -19.26
CA HIS A 137 -13.42 8.88 -18.13
C HIS A 137 -14.87 8.43 -17.93
N ARG A 138 -15.60 8.11 -19.01
CA ARG A 138 -16.98 7.62 -18.95
C ARG A 138 -17.09 6.17 -18.52
N GLU A 139 -16.14 5.33 -18.90
CA GLU A 139 -16.09 3.93 -18.48
C GLU A 139 -15.68 3.82 -17.00
N ALA A 140 -14.65 4.54 -16.55
CA ALA A 140 -14.18 4.50 -15.16
C ALA A 140 -15.18 5.06 -14.13
N LYS A 141 -16.17 5.85 -14.55
CA LYS A 141 -17.21 6.43 -13.67
C LYS A 141 -18.50 5.59 -13.62
N LYS A 142 -18.58 4.54 -14.45
CA LYS A 142 -19.75 3.66 -14.55
C LYS A 142 -19.70 2.47 -13.59
N ASP A 143 -18.50 2.13 -13.12
CA ASP A 143 -18.22 1.12 -12.08
C ASP A 143 -18.02 1.78 -10.70
#